data_AF-A0A1H2FR01-F1
#
_entry.id   AF-A0A1H2FR01-F1
#
_cell.length_a   1.000
_cell.length_b   1.000
_cell.length_c   1.000
_cell.angle_alpha   90.00
_cell.angle_beta   90.00
_cell.angle_gamma   90.00
#
_symmetry.space_group_name_H-M   'P 1'
#
loop_
_entity.id
_entity.type
_entity.pdbx_description
1 polymer ?
#
loop_
_entity_poly.entity_id
_entity_poly.type
_entity_poly.pdbx_seq_one_letter_code
_entity_poly.pdbx_strand_id
1 'polypeptide(L)'
;MHLPSPKGWLAVLFIVFTLAIPFAITYYVSTPSYQDRYRGRPKSLQTPGLPSRSKIMADQLLLLKNEKLITNRTAIVFKGLSNNTATIDLYLLDLDPEVSYTLKFPKTKTDEDIRIGNVMYRLISVKDKMLRLKIKEIHHTR
;
A
#
# COMPACT_ATOMS: atom_id res chain seq x y z
N MET A 1 48.09 -36.47 24.70
CA MET A 1 46.74 -35.89 24.49
C MET A 1 45.96 -36.08 25.78
N HIS A 2 45.74 -35.02 26.54
CA HIS A 2 45.01 -35.09 27.82
C HIS A 2 43.52 -34.92 27.51
N LEU A 3 42.74 -35.98 27.67
CA LEU A 3 41.28 -35.89 27.51
C LEU A 3 40.72 -35.04 28.68
N PRO A 4 39.81 -34.09 28.42
CA PRO A 4 39.24 -33.26 29.47
C PRO A 4 38.31 -34.08 30.37
N SER A 5 38.32 -33.78 31.66
CA SER A 5 37.41 -34.35 32.66
C SER A 5 35.93 -34.13 32.28
N PRO A 6 34.96 -34.90 32.80
CA PRO A 6 33.54 -34.81 32.40
C PRO A 6 32.96 -33.39 32.55
N LYS A 7 33.48 -32.59 33.48
CA LYS A 7 33.12 -31.17 33.66
C LYS A 7 33.72 -30.26 32.59
N GLY A 8 34.93 -30.56 32.10
CA GLY A 8 35.57 -29.84 31.01
C GLY A 8 34.92 -30.13 29.65
N TRP A 9 34.38 -31.33 29.46
CA TRP A 9 33.65 -31.68 28.24
C TRP A 9 32.31 -30.92 28.11
N LEU A 10 31.61 -30.73 29.24
CA LEU A 10 30.43 -29.86 29.30
C LEU A 10 30.74 -28.40 28.94
N ALA A 11 31.88 -27.87 29.39
CA ALA A 11 32.29 -26.51 29.04
C ALA A 11 32.59 -26.36 27.53
N VAL A 12 33.19 -27.37 26.91
CA VAL A 12 33.43 -27.39 25.46
C VAL A 12 32.11 -27.44 24.68
N LEU A 13 31.16 -28.29 25.09
CA LEU A 13 29.83 -28.32 24.48
C LEU A 13 29.09 -26.99 24.62
N PHE A 14 29.20 -26.34 25.78
CA PHE A 14 28.60 -25.04 26.01
C PHE A 14 29.16 -23.96 25.07
N ILE A 15 30.50 -23.92 24.90
CA ILE A 15 31.15 -22.97 23.97
C ILE A 15 30.70 -23.23 22.53
N VAL A 16 30.65 -24.50 22.10
CA VAL A 16 30.20 -24.88 20.75
C VAL A 16 28.74 -24.49 20.52
N PHE A 17 27.86 -24.74 21.49
CA PHE A 17 26.45 -24.33 21.40
C PHE A 17 26.31 -22.80 21.34
N THR A 18 27.07 -22.07 22.14
CA THR A 18 27.02 -20.60 22.19
C THR A 18 27.44 -19.98 20.87
N LEU A 19 28.37 -20.60 20.14
CA LEU A 19 28.73 -20.17 18.77
C LEU A 19 27.74 -20.66 17.71
N ALA A 20 27.22 -21.88 17.84
CA ALA A 20 26.36 -22.50 16.83
C ALA A 20 24.95 -21.87 16.78
N ILE A 21 24.40 -21.46 17.93
CA ILE A 21 23.06 -20.84 18.01
C ILE A 21 22.95 -19.55 17.19
N PRO A 22 23.81 -18.52 17.34
CA PRO A 22 23.72 -17.31 16.53
C PRO A 22 23.98 -17.58 15.04
N PHE A 23 24.84 -18.55 14.72
CA PHE A 23 25.10 -18.97 13.34
C PHE A 23 23.87 -19.63 12.70
N ALA A 24 23.18 -20.51 13.43
CA ALA A 24 21.95 -21.14 12.97
C ALA A 24 20.81 -20.13 12.78
N ILE A 25 20.68 -19.16 13.69
CA ILE A 25 19.67 -18.09 13.59
C ILE A 25 19.94 -17.21 12.35
N THR A 26 21.17 -16.75 12.17
CA THR A 26 21.54 -15.91 11.02
C THR A 26 21.38 -16.66 9.69
N TYR A 27 21.80 -17.93 9.64
CA TYR A 27 21.59 -18.79 8.48
C TYR A 27 20.10 -18.97 8.15
N TYR A 28 19.27 -19.26 9.16
CA TYR A 28 17.82 -19.44 9.00
C TYR A 28 17.12 -18.17 8.51
N VAL A 29 17.49 -16.99 9.03
CA VAL A 29 16.94 -15.69 8.57
C VAL A 29 17.42 -15.34 7.16
N SER A 30 18.65 -15.75 6.78
CA SER A 30 19.19 -15.53 5.44
C SER A 30 18.62 -16.46 4.36
N THR A 31 17.92 -17.52 4.78
CA THR A 31 17.34 -18.51 3.86
C THR A 31 16.22 -17.85 3.03
N PRO A 32 16.20 -17.99 1.69
CA PRO A 32 15.26 -17.28 0.80
C PRO A 32 13.78 -17.55 1.14
N SER A 33 13.48 -18.74 1.66
CA SER A 33 12.13 -19.13 2.09
C SER A 33 11.59 -18.30 3.27
N TYR A 34 12.47 -17.78 4.15
CA TYR A 34 12.07 -16.86 5.22
C TYR A 34 11.80 -15.46 4.66
N GLN A 35 12.64 -14.98 3.73
CA GLN A 35 12.44 -13.68 3.07
C GLN A 35 11.16 -13.62 2.26
N ASP A 36 10.76 -14.72 1.60
CA ASP A 36 9.52 -14.77 0.83
C ASP A 36 8.26 -14.66 1.71
N ARG A 37 8.27 -15.24 2.91
CA ARG A 37 7.17 -15.11 3.89
C ARG A 37 7.05 -13.70 4.47
N TYR A 38 8.15 -12.96 4.59
CA TYR A 38 8.13 -11.58 5.10
C TYR A 38 7.94 -10.53 4.00
N ARG A 39 8.34 -10.80 2.76
CA ARG A 39 8.06 -9.95 1.60
C ARG A 39 6.61 -10.05 1.13
N GLY A 40 5.95 -11.19 1.36
CA GLY A 40 4.55 -11.44 0.98
C GLY A 40 3.49 -10.84 1.91
N ARG A 41 3.87 -10.23 3.05
CA ARG A 41 2.90 -9.58 3.94
C ARG A 41 2.73 -8.13 3.47
N PRO A 42 1.59 -7.75 2.85
CA PRO A 42 1.34 -6.35 2.56
C PRO A 42 1.44 -5.56 3.87
N LYS A 43 2.24 -4.49 3.89
CA LYS A 43 2.31 -3.49 4.97
C LYS A 43 0.97 -2.76 5.14
N SER A 44 -0.12 -3.47 5.36
CA SER A 44 -1.36 -2.92 5.90
C SER A 44 -1.47 -3.30 7.37
N LEU A 45 -0.54 -2.81 8.17
CA LEU A 45 -0.82 -2.59 9.58
C LEU A 45 -1.90 -1.50 9.64
N GLN A 46 -3.16 -1.94 9.63
CA GLN A 46 -4.27 -1.11 10.09
C GLN A 46 -4.03 -0.87 11.58
N THR A 47 -3.42 0.26 11.91
CA THR A 47 -3.42 0.79 13.28
C THR A 47 -4.87 1.10 13.63
N PRO A 48 -5.47 0.46 14.65
CA PRO A 48 -6.81 0.81 15.08
C PRO A 48 -6.74 2.23 15.68
N GLY A 49 -7.36 3.20 14.99
CA GLY A 49 -7.43 4.59 15.43
C GLY A 49 -6.84 5.63 14.49
N LEU A 50 -6.14 5.27 13.41
CA LEU A 50 -5.78 6.25 12.36
C LEU A 50 -6.96 6.42 11.38
N PRO A 51 -7.32 7.66 10.99
CA PRO A 51 -8.36 7.87 9.99
C PRO A 51 -8.00 7.13 8.70
N SER A 52 -8.98 6.42 8.14
CA SER A 52 -8.84 5.53 6.97
C SER A 52 -8.21 6.24 5.77
N ARG A 53 -6.87 6.27 5.69
CA ARG A 53 -6.14 6.90 4.59
C ARG A 53 -6.69 6.49 3.23
N SER A 54 -6.68 7.42 2.30
CA SER A 54 -6.90 7.18 0.89
C SER A 54 -6.04 6.00 0.44
N LYS A 55 -6.69 4.99 -0.14
CA LYS A 55 -6.05 3.71 -0.42
C LYS A 55 -6.55 3.14 -1.73
N ILE A 56 -5.63 2.62 -2.50
CA ILE A 56 -5.90 1.72 -3.62
C ILE A 56 -6.02 0.31 -3.03
N MET A 57 -7.23 -0.23 -3.02
CA MET A 57 -7.51 -1.65 -2.82
C MET A 57 -7.45 -2.38 -4.17
N ALA A 58 -7.36 -3.71 -4.17
CA ALA A 58 -7.10 -4.52 -5.36
C ALA A 58 -7.95 -4.17 -6.59
N ASP A 59 -9.20 -3.74 -6.39
CA ASP A 59 -10.14 -3.36 -7.46
C ASP A 59 -10.91 -2.06 -7.15
N GLN A 60 -10.50 -1.34 -6.11
CA GLN A 60 -11.24 -0.18 -5.61
C GLN A 60 -10.30 0.93 -5.19
N LEU A 61 -10.70 2.16 -5.47
CA LEU A 61 -10.02 3.37 -5.09
C LEU A 61 -10.86 4.08 -4.03
N LEU A 62 -10.30 4.25 -2.84
CA LEU A 62 -10.91 4.99 -1.74
C LEU A 62 -10.15 6.31 -1.59
N LEU A 63 -10.85 7.42 -1.76
CA LEU A 63 -10.31 8.78 -1.63
C LEU A 63 -11.03 9.48 -0.47
N LEU A 64 -10.27 9.95 0.52
CA LEU A 64 -10.79 10.84 1.55
C LEU A 64 -10.72 12.30 1.08
N LYS A 65 -11.61 13.13 1.63
CA LYS A 65 -11.64 14.57 1.37
C LYS A 65 -10.29 15.21 1.74
N ASN A 66 -9.75 16.01 0.84
CA ASN A 66 -8.48 16.73 0.91
C ASN A 66 -7.24 15.84 1.07
N GLU A 67 -7.36 14.53 0.87
CA GLU A 67 -6.19 13.64 0.90
C GLU A 67 -5.63 13.45 -0.51
N LYS A 68 -4.31 13.58 -0.64
CA LYS A 68 -3.58 13.38 -1.90
C LYS A 68 -3.18 11.92 -2.03
N LEU A 69 -3.77 11.24 -2.99
CA LEU A 69 -3.42 9.87 -3.33
C LEU A 69 -2.54 9.86 -4.57
N ILE A 70 -1.33 9.33 -4.45
CA ILE A 70 -0.39 9.23 -5.56
C ILE A 70 -0.55 7.87 -6.23
N THR A 71 -0.85 7.89 -7.53
CA THR A 71 -0.97 6.72 -8.40
C THR A 71 0.09 6.83 -9.50
N ASN A 72 1.19 6.10 -9.38
CA ASN A 72 2.33 6.03 -10.31
C ASN A 72 2.82 7.41 -10.82
N ARG A 73 2.17 7.97 -11.86
CA ARG A 73 2.51 9.24 -12.54
C ARG A 73 1.49 10.38 -12.33
N THR A 74 0.46 10.13 -11.53
CA THR A 74 -0.62 11.08 -11.27
C THR A 74 -0.92 11.16 -9.79
N ALA A 75 -1.37 12.30 -9.30
CA ALA A 75 -1.91 12.41 -7.95
C ALA A 75 -3.36 12.87 -8.01
N ILE A 76 -4.21 12.28 -7.17
CA ILE A 76 -5.65 12.50 -7.15
C ILE A 76 -6.02 13.04 -5.77
N VAL A 77 -6.75 14.14 -5.73
CA VAL A 77 -7.27 14.76 -4.50
C VAL A 77 -8.77 14.91 -4.60
N PHE A 78 -9.52 14.31 -3.68
CA PHE A 78 -10.96 14.53 -3.61
C PHE A 78 -11.27 15.80 -2.81
N LYS A 79 -11.88 16.83 -3.43
CA LYS A 79 -12.20 18.10 -2.75
C LYS A 79 -13.53 18.08 -1.98
N GLY A 80 -14.37 17.08 -2.23
CA GLY A 80 -15.66 16.92 -1.57
C GLY A 80 -16.83 16.94 -2.54
N LEU A 81 -18.02 16.99 -1.96
CA LEU A 81 -19.29 17.08 -2.68
C LEU A 81 -19.88 18.48 -2.48
N SER A 82 -20.13 19.21 -3.57
CA SER A 82 -20.79 20.52 -3.55
C SER A 82 -21.93 20.52 -4.56
N ASN A 83 -23.12 20.98 -4.16
CA ASN A 83 -24.32 21.02 -5.02
C ASN A 83 -24.55 19.73 -5.81
N ASN A 84 -24.49 18.59 -5.11
CA ASN A 84 -24.65 17.26 -5.69
C ASN A 84 -23.61 16.87 -6.77
N THR A 85 -22.50 17.61 -6.84
CA THR A 85 -21.40 17.41 -7.78
C THR A 85 -20.12 17.08 -6.99
N ALA A 86 -19.53 15.93 -7.29
CA ALA A 86 -18.26 15.52 -6.73
C ALA A 86 -17.14 16.24 -7.48
N THR A 87 -16.16 16.76 -6.74
CA THR A 87 -14.99 17.44 -7.33
C THR A 87 -13.72 16.70 -6.98
N ILE A 88 -12.93 16.39 -8.00
CA ILE A 88 -11.61 15.77 -7.88
C ILE A 88 -10.60 16.67 -8.58
N ASP A 89 -9.44 16.85 -7.97
CA ASP A 89 -8.29 17.47 -8.62
C ASP A 89 -7.27 16.40 -8.98
N LEU A 90 -6.91 16.34 -10.26
CA LEU A 90 -5.88 15.47 -10.81
C LEU A 90 -4.62 16.29 -11.08
N TYR A 91 -3.48 15.87 -10.54
CA TYR A 91 -2.17 16.47 -10.78
C TYR A 91 -1.35 15.51 -11.65
N LEU A 92 -0.74 16.03 -12.71
CA LEU A 92 0.09 15.24 -13.62
C LEU A 92 1.54 15.38 -13.19
N LEU A 93 2.06 14.41 -12.41
CA LEU A 93 3.36 14.55 -11.76
C LEU A 93 4.53 14.66 -12.76
N ASP A 94 4.37 14.09 -13.95
CA ASP A 94 5.41 14.08 -14.99
C ASP A 94 5.38 15.32 -15.91
N LEU A 95 4.26 16.03 -15.98
CA LEU A 95 4.05 17.16 -16.90
C LEU A 95 3.97 18.48 -16.16
N ASP A 96 3.06 18.56 -15.19
CA ASP A 96 2.83 19.75 -14.39
C ASP A 96 2.30 19.34 -13.00
N PRO A 97 3.19 19.21 -12.00
CA PRO A 97 2.81 18.79 -10.66
C PRO A 97 2.15 19.92 -9.85
N GLU A 98 2.25 21.18 -10.29
CA GLU A 98 1.72 22.34 -9.59
C GLU A 98 0.28 22.66 -10.01
N VAL A 99 -0.04 22.43 -11.30
CA VAL A 99 -1.39 22.70 -11.83
C VAL A 99 -2.30 21.49 -11.69
N SER A 100 -3.46 21.71 -11.05
CA SER A 100 -4.51 20.71 -10.92
C SER A 100 -5.52 20.77 -12.06
N TYR A 101 -5.83 19.61 -12.64
CA TYR A 101 -6.96 19.40 -13.54
C TYR A 101 -8.19 19.02 -12.72
N THR A 102 -9.10 19.97 -12.55
CA THR A 102 -10.33 19.75 -11.80
C THR A 102 -11.37 19.01 -12.64
N LEU A 103 -11.76 17.82 -12.18
CA LEU A 103 -12.82 16.99 -12.72
C LEU A 103 -14.06 17.10 -11.84
N LYS A 104 -15.21 17.34 -12.47
CA LYS A 104 -16.51 17.44 -11.80
C LYS A 104 -17.46 16.41 -12.38
N PHE A 105 -18.13 15.65 -11.53
CA PHE A 105 -19.14 14.70 -11.95
C PHE A 105 -20.33 14.69 -10.97
N PRO A 106 -21.57 14.60 -11.46
CA PRO A 106 -22.74 14.63 -10.60
C PRO A 106 -22.90 13.29 -9.87
N LYS A 107 -23.32 13.37 -8.61
CA LYS A 107 -23.55 12.20 -7.74
C LYS A 107 -24.65 11.28 -8.27
N THR A 108 -25.60 11.80 -9.05
CA THR A 108 -26.70 11.03 -9.64
C THR A 108 -26.23 10.01 -10.68
N LYS A 109 -25.02 10.17 -11.24
CA LYS A 109 -24.44 9.30 -12.25
C LYS A 109 -23.58 8.19 -11.61
N THR A 110 -24.16 7.49 -10.64
CA THR A 110 -23.45 6.43 -9.88
C THR A 110 -23.08 5.21 -10.73
N ASP A 111 -23.58 5.06 -11.95
CA ASP A 111 -23.27 3.91 -12.81
C ASP A 111 -22.51 4.29 -14.10
N GLU A 112 -22.14 5.57 -14.23
CA GLU A 112 -21.30 6.01 -15.34
C GLU A 112 -19.82 5.73 -15.06
N ASP A 113 -19.13 5.32 -16.12
CA ASP A 113 -17.70 5.09 -16.08
C ASP A 113 -16.95 6.42 -16.27
N ILE A 114 -16.17 6.81 -15.28
CA ILE A 114 -15.39 8.05 -15.19
C ILE A 114 -13.95 7.73 -15.57
N ARG A 115 -13.42 8.44 -16.55
CA ARG A 115 -12.01 8.36 -16.91
C ARG A 115 -11.18 9.31 -16.04
N ILE A 116 -10.20 8.78 -15.32
CA ILE A 116 -9.22 9.58 -14.58
C ILE A 116 -7.83 9.13 -15.03
N GLY A 117 -7.14 10.01 -15.76
CA GLY A 117 -5.88 9.65 -16.43
C GLY A 117 -6.06 8.47 -17.41
N ASN A 118 -5.30 7.41 -17.18
CA ASN A 118 -5.32 6.18 -17.98
C ASN A 118 -6.22 5.07 -17.43
N VAL A 119 -6.97 5.34 -16.36
CA VAL A 119 -7.80 4.33 -15.71
C VAL A 119 -9.26 4.72 -15.81
N MET A 120 -10.08 3.76 -16.23
CA MET A 120 -11.53 3.84 -16.21
C MET A 120 -12.03 3.37 -14.85
N TYR A 121 -12.77 4.24 -14.19
CA TYR A 121 -13.34 4.00 -12.87
C TYR A 121 -14.86 4.00 -12.94
N ARG A 122 -15.51 3.04 -12.29
CA ARG A 122 -16.95 3.13 -12.03
C ARG A 122 -17.19 3.80 -10.70
N LEU A 123 -18.11 4.75 -10.66
CA LEU A 123 -18.51 5.34 -9.39
C LEU A 123 -19.22 4.30 -8.52
N ILE A 124 -18.82 4.11 -7.26
CA ILE A 124 -19.55 3.21 -6.34
C ILE A 124 -20.36 4.06 -5.36
N SER A 125 -19.72 5.05 -4.75
CA SER A 125 -20.35 5.89 -3.74
C SER A 125 -19.64 7.22 -3.61
N VAL A 126 -20.41 8.31 -3.58
CA VAL A 126 -19.92 9.64 -3.19
C VAL A 126 -20.59 10.05 -1.88
N LYS A 127 -19.76 10.40 -0.90
CA LYS A 127 -20.14 11.10 0.32
C LYS A 127 -19.30 12.38 0.42
N ASP A 128 -19.76 13.35 1.21
CA ASP A 128 -19.03 14.62 1.35
C ASP A 128 -17.56 14.42 1.82
N LYS A 129 -17.33 13.44 2.71
CA LYS A 129 -15.99 13.14 3.26
C LYS A 129 -15.20 12.09 2.49
N MET A 130 -15.85 11.33 1.60
CA MET A 130 -15.23 10.16 1.01
C MET A 130 -15.83 9.79 -0.35
N LEU A 131 -14.96 9.42 -1.27
CA LEU A 131 -15.28 8.94 -2.59
C LEU A 131 -14.78 7.50 -2.75
N ARG A 132 -15.66 6.60 -3.21
CA ARG A 132 -15.32 5.23 -3.60
C ARG A 132 -15.54 5.04 -5.09
N LEU A 133 -14.49 4.59 -5.76
CA LEU A 133 -14.48 4.25 -7.17
C LEU A 133 -14.06 2.77 -7.31
N LYS A 134 -14.63 2.05 -8.28
CA LYS A 134 -14.19 0.72 -8.69
C LYS A 134 -13.27 0.87 -9.90
N ILE A 135 -12.15 0.16 -9.94
CA ILE A 135 -11.34 0.11 -11.16
C ILE A 135 -12.08 -0.81 -12.14
N LYS A 136 -12.21 -0.40 -13.40
CA LYS A 136 -12.78 -1.25 -14.45
C LYS A 136 -11.73 -1.71 -15.42
N GLU A 137 -10.98 -0.75 -15.95
CA GLU A 137 -10.05 -1.01 -17.03
C GLU A 137 -8.88 -0.05 -16.93
N ILE A 138 -7.67 -0.58 -17.09
CA ILE A 138 -6.44 0.19 -17.14
C ILE A 138 -6.04 0.23 -18.61
N HIS A 139 -6.20 1.39 -19.25
CA HIS A 139 -5.75 1.57 -20.61
C HIS A 139 -4.22 1.73 -20.60
N HIS A 140 -3.52 0.64 -20.90
CA HIS A 140 -2.10 0.70 -21.22
C HIS A 140 -1.95 1.36 -22.60
N THR A 141 -1.46 2.60 -22.61
CA THR A 141 -0.89 3.19 -23.81
C THR A 141 0.35 2.37 -24.15
N ARG A 142 0.29 1.70 -25.31
CA ARG A 142 1.32 0.81 -25.83
C ARG A 142 2.50 1.60 -26.38
#